data_AF-A0A399XW36-F1
#
_entry.id   AF-A0A399XW36-F1
#
_cell.length_a   1.000
_cell.length_b   1.000
_cell.length_c   1.000
_cell.angle_alpha   90.00
_cell.angle_beta   90.00
_cell.angle_gamma   90.00
#
_symmetry.space_group_name_H-M   'P 1'
#
loop_
_entity.id
_entity.type
_entity.pdbx_description
1 polymer ?
#
loop_
_entity_poly.entity_id
_entity_poly.type
_entity_poly.pdbx_seq_one_letter_code
_entity_poly.pdbx_strand_id
1 'polypeptide(L)'
;MPNDRQIALLIWLGVIAGVAVAYPTTRSSLKGVVAAALHTKIAVPVLALAAYVVGLVYVGSRLRLWVPQLATDTGFWFCGTALVLLFGIERVTKSDHFFRDTAFGTLGVSALAEFIVNDLFVFDLPTELILLPVLSLLVIVSIVAGHDANLVQVKRLIDTLLGVVGVGLIACVGYRMHSDWQAIEWALAARNFVLPVWLLLGVLPFIYLVAMYAGYEVAYMFIDFGAAEGHSRWRAKLALFLRINLRLRNLGAFNGCWGRNLAAAGSFREAWVEADKYWASRHAG
;
A
#
# COMPACT_ATOMS: atom_id res chain seq x y z
N MET A 1 21.42 -7.96 -7.83
CA MET A 1 21.00 -8.57 -9.11
C MET A 1 19.68 -9.28 -8.83
N PRO A 2 18.71 -9.24 -9.75
CA PRO A 2 17.43 -9.92 -9.51
C PRO A 2 17.63 -11.41 -9.38
N ASN A 3 16.94 -12.03 -8.43
CA ASN A 3 16.96 -13.47 -8.26
C ASN A 3 16.04 -14.17 -9.29
N ASP A 4 16.20 -15.47 -9.53
CA ASP A 4 15.48 -16.20 -10.60
C ASP A 4 13.96 -16.07 -10.50
N ARG A 5 13.41 -16.00 -9.28
CA ARG A 5 11.98 -15.71 -9.05
C ARG A 5 11.57 -14.31 -9.53
N GLN A 6 12.37 -13.30 -9.23
CA GLN A 6 12.13 -11.92 -9.67
C GLN A 6 12.22 -11.83 -11.20
N ILE A 7 13.14 -12.57 -11.81
CA ILE A 7 13.25 -12.70 -13.27
C ILE A 7 12.01 -13.39 -13.83
N ALA A 8 11.54 -14.49 -13.24
CA ALA A 8 10.30 -15.17 -13.66
C ALA A 8 9.08 -14.25 -13.56
N LEU A 9 8.98 -13.44 -12.49
CA LEU A 9 7.91 -12.46 -12.32
C LEU A 9 7.96 -11.38 -13.42
N LEU A 10 9.14 -10.86 -13.73
CA LEU A 10 9.33 -9.89 -14.82
C LEU A 10 8.97 -10.49 -16.19
N ILE A 11 9.34 -11.75 -16.45
CA ILE A 11 8.96 -12.47 -17.67
C ILE A 11 7.44 -12.56 -17.76
N TRP A 12 6.76 -13.02 -16.71
CA TRP A 12 5.30 -13.15 -16.72
C TRP A 12 4.57 -11.81 -16.82
N LEU A 13 5.06 -10.76 -16.15
CA LEU A 13 4.55 -9.40 -16.36
C LEU A 13 4.70 -8.95 -17.82
N GLY A 14 5.84 -9.25 -18.44
CA GLY A 14 6.08 -8.98 -19.86
C GLY A 14 5.11 -9.75 -20.77
N VAL A 15 4.86 -11.02 -20.49
CA VAL A 15 3.89 -11.86 -21.22
C VAL A 15 2.48 -11.28 -21.07
N ILE A 16 2.05 -10.96 -19.85
CA ILE A 16 0.72 -10.37 -19.58
C ILE A 16 0.58 -9.03 -20.30
N ALA A 17 1.60 -8.17 -20.25
CA ALA A 17 1.62 -6.89 -20.95
C ALA A 17 1.55 -7.10 -22.47
N GLY A 18 2.31 -8.05 -23.02
CA GLY A 18 2.29 -8.40 -24.44
C GLY A 18 0.92 -8.86 -24.90
N VAL A 19 0.29 -9.76 -24.15
CA VAL A 19 -1.09 -10.23 -24.38
C VAL A 19 -2.07 -9.05 -24.30
N ALA A 20 -1.96 -8.21 -23.27
CA ALA A 20 -2.85 -7.07 -23.08
C ALA A 20 -2.72 -6.02 -24.21
N VAL A 21 -1.55 -5.86 -24.82
CA VAL A 21 -1.36 -4.99 -25.99
C VAL A 21 -1.86 -5.65 -27.29
N ALA A 22 -1.76 -6.98 -27.40
CA ALA A 22 -2.21 -7.74 -28.56
C ALA A 22 -3.75 -7.74 -28.71
N TYR A 23 -4.49 -7.67 -27.60
CA TYR A 23 -5.95 -7.58 -27.66
C TYR A 23 -6.44 -6.13 -27.85
N PRO A 24 -7.23 -5.83 -28.90
CA PRO A 24 -7.61 -4.46 -29.26
C PRO A 24 -8.50 -3.76 -28.22
N THR A 25 -9.35 -4.51 -27.52
CA THR A 25 -10.19 -4.03 -26.41
C THR A 25 -9.37 -3.64 -25.18
N THR A 26 -8.27 -4.35 -24.93
CA THR A 26 -7.39 -4.10 -23.78
C THR A 26 -6.37 -3.00 -24.09
N ARG A 27 -5.96 -2.85 -25.35
CA ARG A 27 -5.05 -1.79 -25.80
C ARG A 27 -5.62 -0.38 -25.59
N SER A 28 -6.91 -0.16 -25.85
CA SER A 28 -7.56 1.14 -25.60
C SER A 28 -7.67 1.44 -24.10
N SER A 29 -7.98 0.42 -23.29
CA SER A 29 -8.03 0.50 -21.84
C SER A 29 -6.66 0.77 -21.22
N LEU A 30 -5.60 0.14 -21.74
CA LEU A 30 -4.21 0.36 -21.32
C LEU A 30 -3.77 1.81 -21.48
N LYS A 31 -4.13 2.47 -22.59
CA LYS A 31 -3.85 3.90 -22.77
C LYS A 31 -4.51 4.75 -21.69
N GLY A 32 -5.77 4.43 -21.35
CA GLY A 32 -6.48 5.09 -20.26
C GLY A 32 -5.80 4.89 -18.90
N VAL A 33 -5.35 3.67 -18.60
CA VAL A 33 -4.64 3.36 -17.35
C VAL A 33 -3.30 4.08 -17.27
N VAL A 34 -2.50 4.08 -18.34
CA VAL A 34 -1.20 4.78 -18.38
C VAL A 34 -1.41 6.29 -18.27
N ALA A 35 -2.40 6.85 -18.97
CA ALA A 35 -2.73 8.27 -18.87
C ALA A 35 -3.21 8.65 -17.46
N ALA A 36 -4.00 7.79 -16.82
CA ALA A 36 -4.44 7.99 -15.43
C ALA A 36 -3.26 7.91 -14.45
N ALA A 37 -2.37 6.93 -14.61
CA ALA A 37 -1.19 6.78 -13.76
C ALA A 37 -0.23 7.99 -13.87
N LEU A 38 -0.14 8.60 -15.05
CA LEU A 38 0.66 9.81 -15.29
C LEU A 38 -0.07 11.11 -14.92
N HIS A 39 -1.34 11.05 -14.52
CA HIS A 39 -2.05 12.23 -14.09
C HIS A 39 -1.40 12.81 -12.83
N THR A 40 -1.22 14.12 -12.76
CA THR A 40 -0.50 14.82 -11.68
C THR A 40 -0.97 14.43 -10.29
N LYS A 41 -2.27 14.11 -10.13
CA LYS A 41 -2.84 13.66 -8.85
C LYS A 41 -2.33 12.28 -8.37
N ILE A 42 -1.88 11.42 -9.27
CA ILE A 42 -1.30 10.10 -8.94
C ILE A 42 0.23 10.18 -8.99
N ALA A 43 0.78 10.80 -10.03
CA ALA A 43 2.21 10.89 -10.24
C ALA A 43 2.92 11.63 -9.10
N VAL A 44 2.36 12.74 -8.58
CA VAL A 44 3.00 13.52 -7.51
C VAL A 44 3.12 12.72 -6.20
N PRO A 45 2.05 12.09 -5.65
CA PRO A 45 2.18 11.25 -4.46
C PRO A 45 3.14 10.06 -4.65
N VAL A 46 3.13 9.42 -5.83
CA VAL A 46 4.02 8.28 -6.12
C VAL A 46 5.49 8.73 -6.18
N LEU A 47 5.79 9.84 -6.84
CA LEU A 47 7.14 10.40 -6.90
C LEU A 47 7.61 10.90 -5.52
N ALA A 48 6.72 11.51 -4.74
CA ALA A 48 7.00 11.92 -3.37
C ALA A 48 7.32 10.70 -2.48
N LEU A 49 6.56 9.61 -2.61
CA LEU A 49 6.84 8.34 -1.93
C LEU A 49 8.18 7.76 -2.37
N ALA A 50 8.49 7.75 -3.66
CA ALA A 50 9.76 7.26 -4.18
C ALA A 50 10.94 8.07 -3.62
N ALA A 51 10.86 9.40 -3.63
CA ALA A 51 11.87 10.27 -3.02
C ALA A 51 12.02 10.02 -1.52
N TYR A 52 10.92 9.81 -0.80
CA TYR A 52 10.92 9.48 0.62
C TYR A 52 11.60 8.14 0.90
N VAL A 53 11.30 7.10 0.11
CA VAL A 53 11.93 5.77 0.21
C VAL A 53 13.43 5.86 -0.10
N VAL A 54 13.85 6.65 -1.09
CA VAL A 54 15.29 6.90 -1.33
C VAL A 54 15.94 7.56 -0.10
N GLY A 55 15.27 8.51 0.55
CA GLY A 55 15.72 9.10 1.80
C GLY A 55 15.83 8.07 2.94
N LEU A 56 14.84 7.19 3.08
CA LEU A 56 14.87 6.09 4.04
C LEU A 56 16.03 5.12 3.77
N VAL A 57 16.24 4.73 2.52
CA VAL A 57 17.38 3.90 2.10
C VAL A 57 18.70 4.57 2.43
N TYR A 58 18.83 5.88 2.18
CA TYR A 58 20.01 6.64 2.55
C TYR A 58 20.25 6.60 4.06
N VAL A 59 19.25 6.83 4.89
CA VAL A 59 19.36 6.71 6.36
C VAL A 59 19.72 5.28 6.77
N GLY A 60 19.06 4.27 6.20
CA GLY A 60 19.32 2.86 6.45
C GLY A 60 20.76 2.45 6.09
N SER A 61 21.33 3.04 5.03
CA SER A 61 22.72 2.81 4.63
C SER A 61 23.71 3.35 5.68
N ARG A 62 23.41 4.51 6.29
CA ARG A 62 24.23 5.11 7.36
C ARG A 62 24.16 4.29 8.65
N LEU A 63 23.01 3.68 8.92
CA LEU A 63 22.78 2.79 10.07
C LEU A 63 23.27 1.35 9.84
N ARG A 64 23.88 1.05 8.68
CA ARG A 64 24.30 -0.30 8.26
C ARG A 64 23.15 -1.33 8.19
N LEU A 65 21.91 -0.84 8.12
CA LEU A 65 20.69 -1.64 7.93
C LEU A 65 20.45 -1.97 6.46
N TRP A 66 20.90 -1.10 5.56
CA TRP A 66 20.76 -1.28 4.11
C TRP A 66 22.13 -1.36 3.44
N VAL A 67 22.27 -2.29 2.50
CA VAL A 67 23.45 -2.39 1.63
C VAL A 67 22.99 -2.47 0.16
N PRO A 68 23.83 -2.07 -0.82
CA PRO A 68 23.45 -2.00 -2.23
C PRO A 68 22.90 -3.31 -2.82
N GLN A 69 23.25 -4.46 -2.24
CA GLN A 69 22.72 -5.77 -2.61
C GLN A 69 21.19 -5.83 -2.48
N LEU A 70 20.59 -5.07 -1.54
CA LEU A 70 19.15 -5.03 -1.26
C LEU A 70 18.37 -4.06 -2.17
N ALA A 71 19.04 -3.38 -3.11
CA ALA A 71 18.39 -2.42 -3.98
C ALA A 71 17.28 -3.05 -4.82
N THR A 72 17.49 -4.28 -5.30
CA THR A 72 16.48 -4.99 -6.07
C THR A 72 15.26 -5.31 -5.20
N ASP A 73 15.46 -5.84 -3.99
CA ASP A 73 14.38 -6.19 -3.06
C ASP A 73 13.60 -4.96 -2.60
N THR A 74 14.29 -3.83 -2.39
CA THR A 74 13.65 -2.54 -2.10
C THR A 74 12.75 -2.08 -3.24
N GLY A 75 13.15 -2.31 -4.50
CA GLY A 75 12.35 -1.98 -5.67
C GLY A 75 11.07 -2.82 -5.78
N PHE A 76 11.17 -4.12 -5.53
CA PHE A 76 10.00 -5.00 -5.48
C PHE A 76 9.06 -4.64 -4.32
N TRP A 77 9.61 -4.39 -3.13
CA TRP A 77 8.85 -3.93 -1.97
C TRP A 77 8.14 -2.59 -2.24
N PHE A 78 8.80 -1.66 -2.94
CA PHE A 78 8.19 -0.40 -3.34
C PHE A 78 6.98 -0.63 -4.26
N CYS A 79 7.15 -1.39 -5.35
CA CYS A 79 6.09 -1.65 -6.31
C CYS A 79 4.93 -2.46 -5.74
N GLY A 80 5.20 -3.39 -4.82
CA GLY A 80 4.20 -4.19 -4.13
C GLY A 80 3.61 -3.45 -2.93
N THR A 81 4.30 -3.53 -1.80
CA THR A 81 3.79 -3.04 -0.51
C THR A 81 3.61 -1.53 -0.46
N ALA A 82 4.58 -0.74 -0.92
CA ALA A 82 4.54 0.71 -0.72
C ALA A 82 3.44 1.38 -1.57
N LEU A 83 3.27 0.96 -2.82
CA LEU A 83 2.18 1.45 -3.68
C LEU A 83 0.81 1.02 -3.15
N VAL A 84 0.67 -0.22 -2.67
CA VAL A 84 -0.59 -0.69 -2.06
C VAL A 84 -0.96 0.16 -0.83
N LEU A 85 0.02 0.52 0.01
CA LEU A 85 -0.20 1.41 1.14
C LEU A 85 -0.63 2.81 0.71
N LEU A 86 0.00 3.37 -0.32
CA LEU A 86 -0.33 4.69 -0.85
C LEU A 86 -1.76 4.73 -1.42
N PHE A 87 -2.14 3.75 -2.23
CA PHE A 87 -3.49 3.69 -2.78
C PHE A 87 -4.55 3.27 -1.73
N GLY A 88 -4.13 2.64 -0.64
CA GLY A 88 -4.97 2.31 0.51
C GLY A 88 -5.38 3.49 1.38
N ILE A 89 -4.88 4.70 1.14
CA ILE A 89 -5.10 5.90 1.96
C ILE A 89 -6.58 6.26 2.13
N GLU A 90 -7.44 6.01 1.14
CA GLU A 90 -8.87 6.27 1.26
C GLU A 90 -9.56 5.43 2.35
N ARG A 91 -8.99 4.26 2.69
CA ARG A 91 -9.49 3.40 3.77
C ARG A 91 -9.00 3.89 5.14
N VAL A 92 -7.82 4.51 5.18
CA VAL A 92 -7.23 5.14 6.37
C VAL A 92 -8.15 6.21 6.93
N THR A 93 -8.70 7.07 6.08
CA THR A 93 -9.56 8.19 6.52
C THR A 93 -10.89 7.73 7.11
N LYS A 94 -11.28 6.46 6.90
CA LYS A 94 -12.58 5.91 7.31
C LYS A 94 -12.52 5.02 8.57
N SER A 95 -11.35 4.59 9.05
CA SER A 95 -11.26 3.62 10.15
C SER A 95 -10.14 3.94 11.17
N ASP A 96 -10.47 3.85 12.47
CA ASP A 96 -9.58 4.22 13.59
C ASP A 96 -8.39 3.25 13.79
N HIS A 97 -8.46 2.03 13.24
CA HIS A 97 -7.44 0.98 13.42
C HIS A 97 -6.69 0.59 12.15
N PHE A 98 -6.91 1.26 11.01
CA PHE A 98 -6.30 0.88 9.73
C PHE A 98 -4.77 0.73 9.81
N PHE A 99 -4.08 1.68 10.44
CA PHE A 99 -2.62 1.63 10.53
C PHE A 99 -2.11 0.44 11.33
N ARG A 100 -2.82 0.04 12.40
CA ARG A 100 -2.39 -1.09 13.22
C ARG A 100 -2.78 -2.42 12.55
N ASP A 101 -4.00 -2.50 12.05
CA ASP A 101 -4.57 -3.74 11.52
C ASP A 101 -4.02 -4.06 10.12
N THR A 102 -3.90 -3.06 9.26
CA THR A 102 -3.45 -3.26 7.87
C THR A 102 -1.93 -3.27 7.76
N ALA A 103 -1.22 -2.35 8.44
CA ALA A 103 0.24 -2.30 8.33
C ALA A 103 0.91 -3.45 9.09
N PHE A 104 0.59 -3.67 10.36
CA PHE A 104 1.24 -4.73 11.15
C PHE A 104 0.56 -6.10 10.99
N GLY A 105 -0.77 -6.14 10.83
CA GLY A 105 -1.52 -7.39 10.75
C GLY A 105 -1.46 -8.05 9.37
N THR A 106 -1.91 -7.36 8.33
CA THR A 106 -1.99 -7.95 6.98
C THR A 106 -0.69 -7.80 6.20
N LEU A 107 -0.15 -6.59 6.11
CA LEU A 107 1.00 -6.29 5.25
C LEU A 107 2.33 -6.67 5.88
N GLY A 108 2.46 -6.56 7.20
CA GLY A 108 3.63 -7.02 7.94
C GLY A 108 3.78 -8.54 7.86
N VAL A 109 2.69 -9.28 8.11
CA VAL A 109 2.68 -10.74 7.98
C VAL A 109 2.86 -11.17 6.53
N SER A 110 2.24 -10.49 5.56
CA SER A 110 2.45 -10.81 4.15
C SER A 110 3.88 -10.52 3.71
N ALA A 111 4.49 -9.41 4.15
CA ALA A 111 5.88 -9.09 3.80
C ALA A 111 6.88 -10.04 4.48
N LEU A 112 6.59 -10.51 5.69
CA LEU A 112 7.36 -11.57 6.35
C LEU A 112 7.20 -12.92 5.64
N ALA A 113 5.98 -13.26 5.21
CA ALA A 113 5.73 -14.44 4.39
C ALA A 113 6.41 -14.33 3.02
N GLU A 114 6.39 -13.14 2.42
CA GLU A 114 7.07 -12.80 1.17
C GLU A 114 8.57 -13.02 1.33
N PHE A 115 9.20 -12.55 2.41
CA PHE A 115 10.60 -12.85 2.71
C PHE A 115 10.87 -14.36 2.87
N ILE A 116 10.06 -15.08 3.66
CA ILE A 116 10.29 -16.51 3.91
C ILE A 116 10.16 -17.33 2.61
N VAL A 117 9.20 -16.99 1.76
CA VAL A 117 8.91 -17.72 0.53
C VAL A 117 9.79 -17.26 -0.64
N ASN A 118 10.17 -15.97 -0.70
CA ASN A 118 10.87 -15.41 -1.86
C ASN A 118 12.38 -15.24 -1.68
N ASP A 119 12.91 -15.08 -0.46
CA ASP A 119 14.36 -14.89 -0.23
C ASP A 119 15.05 -16.19 0.24
N LEU A 120 14.40 -17.00 1.09
CA LEU A 120 14.99 -18.27 1.56
C LEU A 120 14.87 -19.39 0.54
N PHE A 121 14.00 -19.24 -0.46
CA PHE A 121 13.75 -20.25 -1.48
C PHE A 121 13.60 -19.62 -2.87
N VAL A 122 14.70 -19.61 -3.62
CA VAL A 122 14.63 -19.41 -5.07
C VAL A 122 15.01 -20.70 -5.76
N PHE A 123 14.04 -21.27 -6.48
CA PHE A 123 14.28 -22.39 -7.37
C PHE A 123 15.02 -21.90 -8.61
N ASP A 124 15.61 -22.84 -9.36
CA ASP A 124 16.14 -22.53 -10.68
C ASP A 124 15.07 -21.90 -11.57
N LEU A 125 15.47 -20.95 -12.42
CA LEU A 125 14.60 -20.20 -13.29
C LEU A 125 13.48 -21.01 -14.00
N PRO A 126 13.73 -22.21 -14.58
CA PRO A 126 12.66 -22.97 -15.25
C PRO A 126 11.56 -23.43 -14.28
N THR A 127 11.94 -23.79 -13.05
CA THR A 127 11.01 -24.22 -12.02
C THR A 127 10.18 -23.04 -11.51
N GLU A 128 10.80 -21.88 -11.27
CA GLU A 128 10.07 -20.66 -10.89
C GLU A 128 9.07 -20.23 -11.97
N LEU A 129 9.44 -20.36 -13.26
CA LEU A 129 8.59 -19.99 -14.37
C LEU A 129 7.29 -20.80 -14.45
N ILE A 130 7.32 -22.07 -14.03
CA ILE A 130 6.13 -22.94 -13.94
C ILE A 130 5.40 -22.76 -12.61
N LEU A 131 6.15 -22.66 -11.51
CA LEU A 131 5.58 -22.58 -10.17
C LEU A 131 4.75 -21.31 -9.97
N LEU A 132 5.27 -20.16 -10.42
CA LEU A 132 4.64 -18.85 -10.24
C LEU A 132 3.22 -18.75 -10.84
N PRO A 133 2.96 -19.12 -12.11
CA PRO A 133 1.61 -19.09 -12.67
C PRO A 133 0.70 -20.15 -12.06
N VAL A 134 1.21 -21.34 -11.71
CA VAL A 134 0.41 -22.40 -11.06
C VAL A 134 -0.08 -21.94 -9.70
N LEU A 135 0.80 -21.40 -8.85
CA LEU A 135 0.42 -20.85 -7.55
C LEU A 135 -0.55 -19.67 -7.69
N SER A 136 -0.28 -18.77 -8.63
CA SER A 136 -1.16 -17.62 -8.90
C SER A 136 -2.56 -18.07 -9.30
N LEU A 137 -2.67 -19.07 -10.17
CA LEU A 137 -3.94 -19.63 -10.60
C LEU A 137 -4.68 -20.30 -9.44
N LEU A 138 -3.99 -21.08 -8.60
CA LEU A 138 -4.60 -21.68 -7.41
C LEU A 138 -5.15 -20.63 -6.45
N VAL A 139 -4.39 -19.55 -6.20
CA VAL A 139 -4.85 -18.44 -5.35
C VAL A 139 -6.08 -17.75 -5.95
N ILE A 140 -6.07 -17.45 -7.26
CA ILE A 140 -7.22 -16.83 -7.94
C ILE A 140 -8.45 -17.72 -7.81
N VAL A 141 -8.33 -19.03 -8.07
CA VAL A 141 -9.45 -19.95 -7.96
C VAL A 141 -9.94 -20.06 -6.51
N SER A 142 -9.06 -20.06 -5.50
CA SER A 142 -9.49 -20.02 -4.09
C SER A 142 -10.29 -18.76 -3.75
N ILE A 143 -9.86 -17.60 -4.25
CA ILE A 143 -10.56 -16.33 -4.02
C ILE A 143 -11.93 -16.35 -4.72
N VAL A 144 -11.99 -16.77 -5.98
CA VAL A 144 -13.24 -16.84 -6.76
C VAL A 144 -14.21 -17.85 -6.13
N ALA A 145 -13.73 -19.05 -5.78
CA ALA A 145 -14.53 -20.06 -5.10
C ALA A 145 -15.00 -19.63 -3.71
N GLY A 146 -14.31 -18.69 -3.06
CA GLY A 146 -14.72 -18.10 -1.79
C GLY A 146 -15.91 -17.13 -1.90
N HIS A 147 -16.20 -16.60 -3.09
CA HIS A 147 -17.34 -15.70 -3.31
C HIS A 147 -18.66 -16.44 -3.58
N ASP A 148 -18.59 -17.75 -3.89
CA ASP A 148 -19.75 -18.53 -4.31
C ASP A 148 -20.02 -19.67 -3.32
N ALA A 149 -21.20 -19.67 -2.68
CA ALA A 149 -21.57 -20.66 -1.67
C ALA A 149 -21.62 -22.09 -2.21
N ASN A 150 -21.78 -22.25 -3.52
CA ASN A 150 -21.79 -23.54 -4.21
C ASN A 150 -20.39 -24.15 -4.42
N LEU A 151 -19.32 -23.35 -4.31
CA LEU A 151 -17.94 -23.77 -4.60
C LEU A 151 -17.09 -23.99 -3.34
N VAL A 152 -17.72 -24.08 -2.16
CA VAL A 152 -17.03 -24.26 -0.87
C VAL A 152 -16.15 -25.51 -0.85
N GLN A 153 -16.56 -26.60 -1.51
CA GLN A 153 -15.76 -27.83 -1.61
C GLN A 153 -14.49 -27.63 -2.45
N VAL A 154 -14.59 -26.93 -3.58
CA VAL A 154 -13.46 -26.56 -4.44
C VAL A 154 -12.50 -25.65 -3.68
N LYS A 155 -13.05 -24.68 -2.94
CA LYS A 155 -12.25 -23.80 -2.08
C LYS A 155 -11.43 -24.59 -1.07
N ARG A 156 -12.06 -25.51 -0.33
CA ARG A 156 -11.37 -26.35 0.67
C ARG A 156 -10.27 -27.20 0.05
N LEU A 157 -10.50 -27.80 -1.12
CA LEU A 157 -9.50 -28.59 -1.82
C LEU A 157 -8.28 -27.74 -2.21
N ILE A 158 -8.53 -26.56 -2.79
CA ILE A 158 -7.47 -25.65 -3.23
C ILE A 158 -6.70 -25.07 -2.03
N ASP A 159 -7.39 -24.69 -0.96
CA ASP A 159 -6.74 -24.22 0.27
C ASP A 159 -5.89 -25.32 0.91
N THR A 160 -6.36 -26.58 0.87
CA THR A 160 -5.57 -27.73 1.36
C THR A 160 -4.34 -27.96 0.48
N LEU A 161 -4.48 -27.89 -0.85
CA LEU A 161 -3.35 -27.99 -1.78
C LEU A 161 -2.34 -26.87 -1.56
N LEU A 162 -2.79 -25.62 -1.43
CA LEU A 162 -1.96 -24.47 -1.07
C LEU A 162 -1.25 -24.68 0.27
N GLY A 163 -1.96 -25.23 1.25
CA GLY A 163 -1.40 -25.58 2.56
C GLY A 163 -0.31 -26.66 2.46
N VAL A 164 -0.54 -27.74 1.71
CA VAL A 164 0.43 -28.82 1.49
C VAL A 164 1.66 -28.29 0.74
N VAL A 165 1.46 -27.48 -0.29
CA VAL A 165 2.58 -26.84 -1.01
C VAL A 165 3.36 -25.93 -0.06
N GLY A 166 2.68 -25.11 0.74
CA GLY A 166 3.32 -24.25 1.75
C GLY A 166 4.15 -25.04 2.76
N VAL A 167 3.60 -26.13 3.31
CA VAL A 167 4.32 -27.00 4.25
C VAL A 167 5.50 -27.71 3.57
N GLY A 168 5.33 -28.19 2.33
CA GLY A 168 6.40 -28.80 1.55
C GLY A 168 7.56 -27.83 1.29
N LEU A 169 7.25 -26.57 0.98
CA LEU A 169 8.25 -25.51 0.84
C LEU A 169 9.01 -25.28 2.16
N ILE A 170 8.30 -25.19 3.30
CA ILE A 170 8.94 -25.03 4.62
C ILE A 170 9.87 -26.22 4.95
N ALA A 171 9.43 -27.44 4.69
CA ALA A 171 10.24 -28.64 4.93
C ALA A 171 11.51 -28.66 4.06
N CYS A 172 11.40 -28.27 2.78
CA CYS A 172 12.54 -28.11 1.90
C CYS A 172 13.51 -27.01 2.36
N VAL A 173 13.00 -25.90 2.89
CA VAL A 173 13.82 -24.85 3.52
C VAL A 173 14.59 -25.41 4.71
N GLY A 174 13.91 -26.12 5.62
CA GLY A 174 14.56 -26.75 6.77
C GLY A 174 15.68 -27.72 6.37
N TYR A 175 15.46 -28.49 5.29
CA TYR A 175 16.46 -29.40 4.74
C TYR A 175 17.67 -28.64 4.14
N ARG A 176 17.44 -27.63 3.29
CA ARG A 176 18.51 -26.83 2.67
C ARG A 176 19.30 -26.00 3.67
N MET A 177 18.65 -25.43 4.68
CA MET A 177 19.33 -24.73 5.77
C MET A 177 20.28 -25.68 6.52
N HIS A 178 19.91 -26.95 6.68
CA HIS A 178 20.78 -27.94 7.30
C HIS A 178 21.95 -28.35 6.40
N SER A 179 21.75 -28.46 5.08
CA SER A 179 22.80 -28.89 4.14
C SER A 179 23.82 -27.79 3.78
N ASP A 180 23.40 -26.53 3.66
CA ASP A 180 24.24 -25.42 3.18
C ASP A 180 24.54 -24.35 4.24
N TRP A 181 24.56 -24.74 5.52
CA TRP A 181 24.74 -23.84 6.68
C TRP A 181 25.96 -22.89 6.58
N GLN A 182 27.03 -23.30 5.90
CA GLN A 182 28.27 -22.52 5.74
C GLN A 182 28.26 -21.53 4.56
N ALA A 183 27.35 -21.69 3.59
CA ALA A 183 27.27 -20.83 2.41
C ALA A 183 26.35 -19.61 2.58
N ILE A 184 25.53 -19.61 3.64
CA ILE A 184 24.57 -18.55 3.91
C ILE A 184 25.27 -17.34 4.55
N GLU A 185 25.23 -16.20 3.86
CA GLU A 185 25.60 -14.91 4.46
C GLU A 185 24.52 -14.46 5.45
N TRP A 186 24.59 -14.95 6.69
CA TRP A 186 23.62 -14.66 7.76
C TRP A 186 23.40 -13.15 7.98
N ALA A 187 24.44 -12.33 7.78
CA ALA A 187 24.33 -10.89 7.88
C ALA A 187 23.45 -10.27 6.78
N LEU A 188 23.50 -10.81 5.56
CA LEU A 188 22.66 -10.37 4.45
C LEU A 188 21.22 -10.88 4.63
N ALA A 189 21.06 -12.16 5.00
CA ALA A 189 19.75 -12.74 5.28
C ALA A 189 19.00 -12.00 6.40
N ALA A 190 19.71 -11.64 7.49
CA ALA A 190 19.13 -10.84 8.57
C ALA A 190 18.73 -9.43 8.09
N ARG A 191 19.51 -8.80 7.22
CA ARG A 191 19.16 -7.48 6.65
C ARG A 191 17.96 -7.58 5.73
N ASN A 192 17.86 -8.61 4.88
CA ASN A 192 16.69 -8.85 4.03
C ASN A 192 15.43 -9.09 4.87
N PHE A 193 15.54 -9.82 6.00
CA PHE A 193 14.41 -10.05 6.91
C PHE A 193 13.91 -8.75 7.56
N VAL A 194 14.85 -7.93 8.02
CA VAL A 194 14.52 -6.65 8.67
C VAL A 194 14.05 -5.61 7.64
N LEU A 195 14.46 -5.73 6.37
CA LEU A 195 14.18 -4.78 5.30
C LEU A 195 12.71 -4.35 5.20
N PRO A 196 11.75 -5.27 4.96
CA PRO A 196 10.36 -4.90 4.81
C PRO A 196 9.80 -4.28 6.08
N VAL A 197 10.25 -4.72 7.27
CA VAL A 197 9.77 -4.23 8.56
C VAL A 197 10.19 -2.77 8.78
N TRP A 198 11.47 -2.45 8.59
CA TRP A 198 11.95 -1.08 8.83
C TRP A 198 11.48 -0.11 7.76
N LEU A 199 11.37 -0.55 6.49
CA LEU A 199 10.79 0.26 5.42
C LEU A 199 9.30 0.54 5.66
N LEU A 200 8.53 -0.46 6.09
CA LEU A 200 7.13 -0.29 6.46
C LEU A 200 6.99 0.73 7.60
N LEU A 201 7.77 0.56 8.67
CA LEU A 201 7.80 1.50 9.80
C LEU A 201 8.20 2.91 9.38
N GLY A 202 9.17 3.03 8.48
CA GLY A 202 9.63 4.32 7.94
C GLY A 202 8.58 5.00 7.06
N VAL A 203 7.89 4.25 6.20
CA VAL A 203 6.89 4.77 5.26
C VAL A 203 5.58 5.15 5.97
N LEU A 204 5.24 4.54 7.10
CA LEU A 204 4.01 4.83 7.85
C LEU A 204 3.80 6.33 8.17
N PRO A 205 4.78 7.07 8.74
CA PRO A 205 4.70 8.52 8.92
C PRO A 205 4.38 9.28 7.63
N PHE A 206 4.98 8.89 6.51
CA PHE A 206 4.70 9.52 5.22
C PHE A 206 3.26 9.28 4.76
N ILE A 207 2.78 8.04 4.84
CA ILE A 207 1.40 7.69 4.49
C ILE A 207 0.40 8.47 5.37
N TYR A 208 0.71 8.63 6.65
CA TYR A 208 -0.08 9.44 7.58
C TYR A 208 -0.20 10.90 7.10
N LEU A 209 0.92 11.53 6.75
CA LEU A 209 0.95 12.92 6.27
C LEU A 209 0.18 13.09 4.95
N VAL A 210 0.35 12.15 4.01
CA VAL A 210 -0.37 12.19 2.73
C VAL A 210 -1.87 11.96 2.94
N ALA A 211 -2.26 11.04 3.81
CA ALA A 211 -3.66 10.84 4.19
C ALA A 211 -4.28 12.10 4.79
N MET A 212 -3.51 12.81 5.61
CA MET A 212 -3.96 14.06 6.22
C MET A 212 -4.14 15.14 5.15
N TYR A 213 -3.17 15.30 4.25
CA TYR A 213 -3.26 16.23 3.13
C TYR A 213 -4.46 15.94 2.23
N ALA A 214 -4.68 14.68 1.86
CA ALA A 214 -5.82 14.27 1.05
C ALA A 214 -7.17 14.58 1.75
N GLY A 215 -7.24 14.35 3.06
CA GLY A 215 -8.41 14.73 3.87
C GLY A 215 -8.68 16.24 3.85
N TYR A 216 -7.63 17.07 3.91
CA TYR A 216 -7.76 18.52 3.78
C TYR A 216 -8.21 18.94 2.37
N GLU A 217 -7.68 18.33 1.30
CA GLU A 217 -8.10 18.66 -0.08
C GLU A 217 -9.61 18.41 -0.27
N VAL A 218 -10.12 17.30 0.26
CA VAL A 218 -11.56 16.99 0.26
C VAL A 218 -12.36 18.00 1.07
N ALA A 219 -11.90 18.34 2.28
CA ALA A 219 -12.56 19.35 3.11
C ALA A 219 -12.56 20.74 2.45
N TYR A 220 -11.47 21.13 1.80
CA TYR A 220 -11.36 22.38 1.05
C TYR A 220 -12.26 22.40 -0.17
N MET A 221 -12.40 21.28 -0.90
CA MET A 221 -13.39 21.18 -1.98
C MET A 221 -14.81 21.43 -1.47
N PHE A 222 -15.21 20.84 -0.33
CA PHE A 222 -16.54 21.09 0.24
C PHE A 222 -16.77 22.55 0.65
N ILE A 223 -15.75 23.23 1.17
CA ILE A 223 -15.81 24.66 1.51
C ILE A 223 -15.89 25.51 0.24
N ASP A 224 -15.12 25.17 -0.80
CA ASP A 224 -15.11 25.90 -2.07
C ASP A 224 -16.44 25.73 -2.85
N PHE A 225 -17.06 24.54 -2.80
CA PHE A 225 -18.42 24.32 -3.34
C PHE A 225 -19.51 25.06 -2.55
N GLY A 226 -19.31 25.30 -1.26
CA GLY A 226 -20.27 25.99 -0.39
C GLY A 226 -20.14 27.52 -0.35
N ALA A 227 -19.01 28.07 -0.81
CA ALA A 227 -18.69 29.50 -0.69
C ALA A 227 -19.27 30.31 -1.86
N ALA A 228 -20.37 31.02 -1.62
CA ALA A 228 -20.90 32.03 -2.53
C ALA A 228 -19.84 33.11 -2.84
N GLU A 229 -19.85 33.62 -4.07
CA GLU A 229 -18.93 34.65 -4.57
C GLU A 229 -18.90 35.86 -3.63
N GLY A 230 -17.76 36.12 -2.97
CA GLY A 230 -17.53 37.33 -2.18
C GLY A 230 -17.01 37.13 -0.74
N HIS A 231 -17.11 35.93 -0.15
CA HIS A 231 -16.61 35.69 1.21
C HIS A 231 -15.17 35.15 1.24
N SER A 232 -14.39 35.57 2.24
CA SER A 232 -12.94 35.33 2.31
C SER A 232 -12.60 33.86 2.64
N ARG A 233 -12.58 33.04 1.58
CA ARG A 233 -12.38 31.57 1.60
C ARG A 233 -11.18 31.10 2.43
N TRP A 234 -10.12 31.91 2.53
CA TRP A 234 -8.90 31.56 3.27
C TRP A 234 -9.10 31.53 4.79
N ARG A 235 -10.05 32.29 5.35
CA ARG A 235 -10.29 32.36 6.81
C ARG A 235 -10.92 31.08 7.34
N ALA A 236 -11.87 30.51 6.60
CA ALA A 236 -12.46 29.21 6.92
C ALA A 236 -11.43 28.08 6.79
N LYS A 237 -10.55 28.15 5.78
CA LYS A 237 -9.44 27.19 5.60
C LYS A 237 -8.42 27.26 6.75
N LEU A 238 -8.05 28.46 7.20
CA LEU A 238 -7.13 28.68 8.31
C LEU A 238 -7.72 28.24 9.67
N ALA A 239 -9.02 28.50 9.89
CA ALA A 239 -9.74 28.06 11.10
C ALA A 239 -9.81 26.53 11.19
N LEU A 240 -10.02 25.85 10.05
CA LEU A 240 -10.01 24.39 9.99
C LEU A 240 -8.60 23.84 10.29
N PHE A 241 -7.57 24.41 9.66
CA PHE A 241 -6.17 23.99 9.81
C PHE A 241 -5.65 24.17 11.24
N LEU A 242 -5.91 25.33 11.88
CA LEU A 242 -5.45 25.63 13.23
C LEU A 242 -6.16 24.82 14.33
N ARG A 243 -7.36 24.30 14.05
CA ARG A 243 -8.17 23.57 15.04
C ARG A 243 -8.02 22.04 14.94
N ILE A 244 -7.58 21.53 13.80
CA ILE A 244 -7.33 20.10 13.63
C ILE A 244 -6.01 19.73 14.29
N ASN A 245 -6.12 19.20 15.51
CA ASN A 245 -5.00 18.72 16.30
C ASN A 245 -4.54 17.34 15.81
N LEU A 246 -3.94 17.29 14.60
CA LEU A 246 -3.29 16.12 13.98
C LEU A 246 -4.13 14.82 13.92
N ARG A 247 -5.44 14.80 14.23
CA ARG A 247 -6.27 13.59 14.26
C ARG A 247 -7.01 13.34 12.94
N LEU A 248 -6.52 12.36 12.15
CA LEU A 248 -7.12 11.90 10.88
C LEU A 248 -8.60 11.51 10.98
N ARG A 249 -9.05 11.03 12.16
CA ARG A 249 -10.42 10.58 12.49
C ARG A 249 -11.54 11.54 12.07
N ASN A 250 -11.19 12.81 11.97
CA ASN A 250 -12.17 13.86 11.88
C ASN A 250 -12.26 14.54 10.51
N LEU A 251 -11.29 14.28 9.63
CA LEU A 251 -11.30 14.78 8.26
C LEU A 251 -12.16 13.88 7.34
N GLY A 252 -12.18 12.56 7.59
CA GLY A 252 -12.88 11.59 6.73
C GLY A 252 -14.40 11.60 6.78
N ALA A 253 -15.02 12.23 7.79
CA ALA A 253 -16.48 12.38 7.87
C ALA A 253 -16.90 13.85 8.00
N PHE A 254 -16.13 14.72 7.35
CA PHE A 254 -16.49 16.11 7.09
C PHE A 254 -17.41 16.13 5.86
N ASN A 255 -18.72 16.30 6.08
CA ASN A 255 -19.75 16.22 5.03
C ASN A 255 -20.02 17.60 4.41
N GLY A 256 -20.55 17.63 3.19
CA GLY A 256 -20.85 18.86 2.45
C GLY A 256 -21.84 19.83 3.13
N CYS A 257 -22.61 19.40 4.14
CA CYS A 257 -23.42 20.31 4.96
C CYS A 257 -22.57 21.17 5.91
N TRP A 258 -21.53 20.59 6.52
CA TRP A 258 -20.62 21.34 7.39
C TRP A 258 -19.69 22.26 6.57
N GLY A 259 -19.27 21.81 5.38
CA GLY A 259 -18.55 22.66 4.42
C GLY A 259 -19.33 23.90 4.00
N ARG A 260 -20.65 23.77 3.75
CA ARG A 260 -21.54 24.91 3.46
C ARG A 260 -21.71 25.85 4.65
N ASN A 261 -21.92 25.33 5.86
CA ASN A 261 -22.09 26.17 7.06
C ASN A 261 -20.80 26.95 7.40
N LEU A 262 -19.63 26.33 7.23
CA LEU A 262 -18.33 26.98 7.40
C LEU A 262 -18.03 28.01 6.30
N ALA A 263 -18.46 27.73 5.06
CA ALA A 263 -18.31 28.66 3.94
C ALA A 263 -19.28 29.85 4.00
N ALA A 264 -20.44 29.69 4.63
CA ALA A 264 -21.43 30.74 4.87
C ALA A 264 -21.09 31.67 6.05
N ALA A 265 -20.06 31.36 6.84
CA ALA A 265 -19.63 32.19 7.95
C ALA A 265 -18.98 33.50 7.46
N GLY A 266 -19.53 34.64 7.91
CA GLY A 266 -19.06 35.98 7.51
C GLY A 266 -17.74 36.39 8.17
N SER A 267 -17.41 35.78 9.31
CA SER A 267 -16.22 36.13 10.11
C SER A 267 -15.43 34.91 10.60
N PHE A 268 -14.13 35.11 10.90
CA PHE A 268 -13.27 34.06 11.47
C PHE A 268 -13.81 33.47 12.78
N ARG A 269 -14.50 34.30 13.58
CA ARG A 269 -15.08 33.90 14.87
C ARG A 269 -16.32 33.02 14.68
N GLU A 270 -17.15 33.29 13.69
CA GLU A 270 -18.30 32.44 13.33
C GLU A 270 -17.84 31.11 12.72
N ALA A 271 -16.83 31.14 11.84
CA ALA A 271 -16.22 29.92 11.32
C ALA A 271 -15.61 29.07 12.45
N TRP A 272 -15.03 29.71 13.46
CA TRP A 272 -14.48 29.04 14.64
C TRP A 272 -15.56 28.35 15.49
N VAL A 273 -16.73 28.98 15.66
CA VAL A 273 -17.88 28.45 16.42
C VAL A 273 -18.56 27.30 15.67
N GLU A 274 -18.73 27.41 14.36
CA GLU A 274 -19.30 26.32 13.55
C GLU A 274 -18.36 25.10 13.49
N ALA A 275 -17.04 25.33 13.41
CA ALA A 275 -16.08 24.27 13.63
C ALA A 275 -16.26 23.65 15.02
N ASP A 276 -16.42 24.46 16.08
CA ASP A 276 -16.64 23.98 17.45
C ASP A 276 -17.86 23.05 17.60
N LYS A 277 -18.98 23.39 16.94
CA LYS A 277 -20.21 22.59 16.97
C LYS A 277 -20.01 21.22 16.31
N TYR A 278 -19.34 21.19 15.16
CA TYR A 278 -18.95 19.94 14.53
C TYR A 278 -18.07 19.10 15.47
N TRP A 279 -17.11 19.75 16.14
CA TRP A 279 -16.20 19.09 17.07
C TRP A 279 -16.89 18.52 18.30
N ALA A 280 -17.82 19.27 18.91
CA ALA A 280 -18.62 18.82 20.04
C ALA A 280 -19.46 17.58 19.68
N SER A 281 -20.04 17.55 18.47
CA SER A 281 -20.81 16.38 17.99
C SER A 281 -19.99 15.10 17.81
N ARG A 282 -18.67 15.20 17.68
CA ARG A 282 -17.74 14.06 17.49
C ARG A 282 -17.09 13.57 18.79
N HIS A 283 -17.28 14.29 19.88
CA HIS A 283 -16.79 13.91 21.22
C HIS A 283 -17.91 13.46 22.16
N ALA A 284 -19.18 13.63 21.76
CA ALA A 284 -20.36 13.23 22.52
C ALA A 284 -20.85 11.78 22.24
N GLY A 285 -20.16 11.02 21.40
CA GLY A 285 -20.41 9.61 21.10
C GLY A 285 -19.12 8.83 20.99
#